data_AF-A0A2G2H3V6-F1
#
_entry.id   AF-A0A2G2H3V6-F1
#
_cell.length_a   1.000
_cell.length_b   1.000
_cell.length_c   1.000
_cell.angle_alpha   90.00
_cell.angle_beta   90.00
_cell.angle_gamma   90.00
#
_symmetry.space_group_name_H-M   'P 1'
#
loop_
_entity.id
_entity.type
_entity.pdbx_description
1 polymer ?
#
loop_
_entity_poly.entity_id
_entity_poly.type
_entity_poly.pdbx_seq_one_letter_code
_entity_poly.pdbx_strand_id
1 'polypeptide(L)'
;MPVEIGTANGHLDLLHRLQRFVCGHGTWSTAPQFTGAGPGTISDIATAPATVSETWTFTCSNADTAGEEVWAITGSVTGATADATTGIAYANGLIECLITGTGYEVGDEFSWDVTQGLMSAAGAAWTLLSEGLDGGFDQDYYFRAPGLTGSEEIYLNVAAYQSSADDYFNWEARGAIGHEPTFAFNGQPGTSPNANLLLWADAIPYWLVANGQRLILVAKISTTYQLLYLGKILPYGTPAQFPYPVLVAATTDRASTRWSAADADTSSILNPGRGAFLYTTDGGWKRIQNRYRSSSGAWETDFFDIFPTHQYGFGSRDGASHEFQGPQIHPAPDGSYTLLPLVPLCRNASYASLNQYGELDGLFWVTGTGNAAENILSIEGEDHLVVQNIYRTNWTEYGAMRLT
;
A
#
# COMPACT_ATOMS: atom_id res chain seq x y z
N MET A 1 -13.99 0.12 -4.84
CA MET A 1 -12.54 0.25 -5.07
C MET A 1 -11.87 -1.06 -4.64
N PRO A 2 -10.80 -1.55 -5.31
CA PRO A 2 -10.06 -2.72 -4.83
C PRO A 2 -9.58 -2.55 -3.38
N VAL A 3 -9.90 -3.53 -2.53
CA VAL A 3 -9.54 -3.56 -1.10
C VAL A 3 -9.12 -4.96 -0.68
N GLU A 4 -8.08 -5.05 0.14
CA GLU A 4 -7.62 -6.27 0.79
C GLU A 4 -7.48 -6.02 2.30
N ILE A 5 -8.08 -6.88 3.11
CA ILE A 5 -8.01 -6.84 4.57
C ILE A 5 -7.49 -8.20 5.01
N GLY A 6 -6.44 -8.21 5.82
CA GLY A 6 -5.77 -9.46 6.16
C GLY A 6 -4.83 -9.35 7.35
N THR A 7 -4.07 -10.41 7.54
CA THR A 7 -2.97 -10.45 8.51
C THR A 7 -1.76 -11.07 7.84
N ALA A 8 -0.66 -10.32 7.79
CA ALA A 8 0.62 -10.78 7.29
C ALA A 8 1.47 -11.35 8.44
N ASN A 9 2.38 -12.28 8.15
CA ASN A 9 3.28 -12.93 9.12
C ASN A 9 4.58 -12.14 9.33
N GLY A 10 4.53 -10.81 9.27
CA GLY A 10 5.68 -9.92 9.38
C GLY A 10 5.83 -8.96 8.20
N HIS A 11 6.76 -8.01 8.33
CA HIS A 11 6.96 -6.94 7.35
C HIS A 11 7.32 -7.41 5.92
N LEU A 12 8.05 -8.51 5.73
CA LEU A 12 8.38 -9.04 4.39
C LEU A 12 7.16 -9.71 3.72
N ASP A 13 6.40 -10.53 4.48
CA ASP A 13 5.15 -11.11 3.97
C ASP A 13 4.16 -10.01 3.57
N LEU A 14 4.05 -8.94 4.37
CA LEU A 14 3.23 -7.79 4.04
C LEU A 14 3.69 -7.10 2.74
N LEU A 15 5.00 -7.09 2.44
CA LEU A 15 5.56 -6.40 1.27
C LEU A 15 5.26 -7.21 0.01
N HIS A 16 5.41 -8.52 0.07
CA HIS A 16 5.02 -9.43 -1.00
C HIS A 16 3.52 -9.38 -1.27
N ARG A 17 2.68 -9.33 -0.22
CA ARG A 17 1.23 -9.15 -0.35
C ARG A 17 0.89 -7.82 -1.03
N LEU A 18 1.54 -6.73 -0.63
CA LEU A 18 1.36 -5.43 -1.28
C LEU A 18 1.69 -5.51 -2.76
N GLN A 19 2.86 -6.04 -3.13
CA GLN A 19 3.29 -6.20 -4.52
C GLN A 19 2.26 -7.01 -5.32
N ARG A 20 1.86 -8.19 -4.81
CA ARG A 20 0.90 -9.06 -5.48
C ARG A 20 -0.45 -8.39 -5.68
N PHE A 21 -0.95 -7.69 -4.65
CA PHE A 21 -2.21 -6.97 -4.71
C PHE A 21 -2.18 -5.84 -5.74
N VAL A 22 -1.20 -4.93 -5.67
CA VAL A 22 -1.16 -3.76 -6.58
C VAL A 22 -0.87 -4.17 -8.02
N CYS A 23 -0.08 -5.23 -8.23
CA CYS A 23 0.18 -5.80 -9.56
C CYS A 23 -0.96 -6.70 -10.07
N GLY A 24 -2.03 -6.89 -9.30
CA GLY A 24 -3.24 -7.59 -9.76
C GLY A 24 -3.10 -9.11 -9.86
N HIS A 25 -2.18 -9.72 -9.13
CA HIS A 25 -2.08 -11.17 -9.07
C HIS A 25 -3.36 -11.77 -8.51
N GLY A 26 -3.79 -12.89 -9.10
CA GLY A 26 -4.92 -13.66 -8.60
C GLY A 26 -4.70 -14.26 -7.22
N THR A 27 -5.75 -14.82 -6.65
CA THR A 27 -5.69 -15.67 -5.46
C THR A 27 -6.11 -17.09 -5.81
N TRP A 28 -5.84 -18.05 -4.92
CA TRP A 28 -6.27 -19.42 -5.10
C TRP A 28 -6.81 -19.98 -3.78
N SER A 29 -7.61 -21.04 -3.90
CA SER A 29 -8.16 -21.74 -2.74
C SER A 29 -7.07 -22.33 -1.84
N THR A 30 -7.39 -22.51 -0.56
CA THR A 30 -6.39 -22.75 0.50
C THR A 30 -5.64 -24.09 0.38
N ALA A 31 -6.17 -25.05 -0.38
CA ALA A 31 -5.48 -26.30 -0.71
C ALA A 31 -6.04 -26.92 -2.00
N PRO A 32 -5.17 -27.29 -2.96
CA PRO A 32 -5.57 -28.11 -4.10
C PRO A 32 -6.15 -29.44 -3.63
N GLN A 33 -7.27 -29.82 -4.24
CA GLN A 33 -7.87 -31.12 -4.04
C GLN A 33 -7.13 -32.15 -4.89
N PHE A 34 -6.79 -33.30 -4.31
CA PHE A 34 -6.23 -34.43 -5.04
C PHE A 34 -7.21 -35.59 -5.03
N THR A 35 -7.42 -36.22 -6.18
CA THR A 35 -8.19 -37.46 -6.34
C THR A 35 -7.33 -38.45 -7.09
N GLY A 36 -7.03 -39.61 -6.48
CA GLY A 36 -6.14 -40.57 -7.11
C GLY A 36 -5.51 -41.57 -6.15
N ALA A 37 -4.66 -42.44 -6.68
CA ALA A 37 -3.88 -43.41 -5.93
C ALA A 37 -2.43 -42.94 -5.65
N GLY A 38 -1.95 -41.94 -6.40
CA GLY A 38 -0.62 -41.36 -6.26
C GLY A 38 -0.41 -40.55 -4.97
N PRO A 39 0.80 -39.98 -4.77
CA PRO A 39 1.20 -39.31 -3.52
C PRO A 39 0.49 -37.98 -3.25
N GLY A 40 -0.10 -37.36 -4.28
CA GLY A 40 -0.93 -36.16 -4.13
C GLY A 40 -0.18 -34.89 -3.69
N THR A 41 1.06 -34.71 -4.16
CA THR A 41 1.91 -33.56 -3.78
C THR A 41 2.09 -32.54 -4.91
N ILE A 42 1.53 -31.35 -4.71
CA ILE A 42 1.71 -30.16 -5.54
C ILE A 42 2.14 -28.97 -4.66
N SER A 43 3.10 -28.18 -5.13
CA SER A 43 3.69 -27.04 -4.42
C SER A 43 3.87 -25.83 -5.33
N ASP A 44 4.43 -24.75 -4.76
CA ASP A 44 4.87 -23.55 -5.49
C ASP A 44 3.78 -22.93 -6.36
N ILE A 45 2.54 -22.98 -5.87
CA ILE A 45 1.39 -22.43 -6.57
C ILE A 45 1.50 -20.92 -6.55
N ALA A 46 1.51 -20.33 -7.75
CA ALA A 46 1.43 -18.90 -7.94
C ALA A 46 0.44 -18.57 -9.06
N THR A 47 0.04 -17.31 -9.05
CA THR A 47 -0.88 -16.70 -10.01
C THR A 47 -0.20 -15.49 -10.63
N ALA A 48 -0.64 -15.09 -11.81
CA ALA A 48 -0.13 -13.95 -12.56
C ALA A 48 -1.14 -12.78 -12.56
N PRO A 49 -0.73 -11.57 -12.96
CA PRO A 49 -1.66 -10.47 -13.20
C PRO A 49 -2.76 -10.79 -14.22
N ALA A 50 -2.45 -11.68 -15.18
CA ALA A 50 -3.36 -12.12 -16.23
C ALA A 50 -4.33 -13.23 -15.79
N THR A 51 -4.19 -13.78 -14.57
CA THR A 51 -5.07 -14.84 -14.06
C THR A 51 -6.54 -14.44 -14.19
N VAL A 52 -7.36 -15.37 -14.67
CA VAL A 52 -8.82 -15.25 -14.72
C VAL A 52 -9.44 -16.13 -13.64
N SER A 53 -10.68 -15.84 -13.23
CA SER A 53 -11.39 -16.69 -12.27
C SER A 53 -11.83 -17.98 -12.93
N GLU A 54 -11.27 -19.11 -12.54
CA GLU A 54 -11.56 -20.43 -13.10
C GLU A 54 -11.10 -21.56 -12.19
N THR A 55 -11.57 -22.77 -12.47
CA THR A 55 -11.06 -23.99 -11.85
C THR A 55 -9.99 -24.59 -12.76
N TRP A 56 -8.80 -24.83 -12.23
CA TRP A 56 -7.76 -25.57 -12.92
C TRP A 56 -7.85 -27.05 -12.58
N THR A 57 -7.69 -27.89 -13.60
CA THR A 57 -7.69 -29.36 -13.49
C THR A 57 -6.45 -29.91 -14.17
N PHE A 58 -5.69 -30.71 -13.42
CA PHE A 58 -4.45 -31.33 -13.82
C PHE A 58 -4.65 -32.84 -13.75
N THR A 59 -4.76 -33.52 -14.89
CA THR A 59 -5.02 -34.97 -14.94
C THR A 59 -3.81 -35.71 -15.48
N CYS A 60 -3.29 -36.68 -14.75
CA CYS A 60 -2.18 -37.51 -15.21
C CYS A 60 -2.60 -38.30 -16.45
N SER A 61 -1.99 -37.98 -17.58
CA SER A 61 -2.29 -38.54 -18.91
C SER A 61 -1.33 -39.64 -19.32
N ASN A 62 -0.11 -39.65 -18.76
CA ASN A 62 0.88 -40.70 -18.96
C ASN A 62 1.69 -40.93 -17.68
N ALA A 63 1.79 -42.19 -17.25
CA ALA A 63 2.55 -42.63 -16.08
C ALA A 63 3.59 -43.72 -16.39
N ASP A 64 4.09 -43.77 -17.63
CA ASP A 64 5.03 -44.80 -18.09
C ASP A 64 6.39 -44.69 -17.38
N THR A 65 6.78 -43.48 -16.97
CA THR A 65 8.03 -43.19 -16.26
C THR A 65 7.74 -42.54 -14.92
N ALA A 66 8.04 -43.23 -13.82
CA ALA A 66 7.84 -42.72 -12.48
C ALA A 66 8.71 -41.48 -12.20
N GLY A 67 8.09 -40.40 -11.71
CA GLY A 67 8.74 -39.11 -11.47
C GLY A 67 8.88 -38.21 -12.69
N GLU A 68 8.44 -38.67 -13.87
CA GLU A 68 8.37 -37.90 -15.12
C GLU A 68 6.97 -38.04 -15.74
N GLU A 69 5.94 -38.24 -14.90
CA GLU A 69 4.57 -38.39 -15.35
C GLU A 69 4.09 -37.11 -16.07
N VAL A 70 3.30 -37.28 -17.13
CA VAL A 70 2.78 -36.18 -17.96
C VAL A 70 1.35 -35.87 -17.54
N TRP A 71 1.05 -34.58 -17.42
CA TRP A 71 -0.23 -34.09 -16.91
C TRP A 71 -0.91 -33.20 -17.96
N ALA A 72 -2.13 -33.57 -18.34
CA ALA A 72 -2.99 -32.75 -19.19
C ALA A 72 -3.63 -31.63 -18.36
N ILE A 73 -3.41 -30.37 -18.77
CA ILE A 73 -3.80 -29.20 -17.98
C ILE A 73 -4.95 -28.45 -18.64
N THR A 74 -6.06 -28.30 -17.93
CA THR A 74 -7.26 -27.60 -18.43
C THR A 74 -7.78 -26.60 -17.40
N GLY A 75 -7.99 -25.36 -17.84
CA GLY A 75 -8.74 -24.36 -17.09
C GLY A 75 -10.21 -24.34 -17.53
N SER A 76 -11.16 -24.15 -16.61
CA SER A 76 -12.59 -24.13 -16.92
C SER A 76 -13.01 -22.98 -17.84
N VAL A 77 -12.19 -21.93 -17.97
CA VAL A 77 -12.40 -20.78 -18.86
C VAL A 77 -11.34 -20.77 -19.97
N THR A 78 -10.08 -20.96 -19.61
CA THR A 78 -8.94 -20.91 -20.55
C THR A 78 -8.91 -22.10 -21.50
N GLY A 79 -9.47 -23.25 -21.10
CA GLY A 79 -9.41 -24.49 -21.83
C GLY A 79 -8.08 -25.21 -21.66
N ALA A 80 -7.78 -26.13 -22.59
CA ALA A 80 -6.56 -26.92 -22.55
C ALA A 80 -5.31 -26.06 -22.84
N THR A 81 -4.25 -26.31 -22.09
CA THR A 81 -2.96 -25.63 -22.22
C THR A 81 -1.85 -26.66 -22.42
N ALA A 82 -0.58 -26.23 -22.43
CA ALA A 82 0.54 -27.16 -22.51
C ALA A 82 0.54 -28.14 -21.32
N ASP A 83 0.99 -29.36 -21.57
CA ASP A 83 1.10 -30.39 -20.54
C ASP A 83 2.18 -30.02 -19.52
N ALA A 84 1.98 -30.43 -18.26
CA ALA A 84 3.01 -30.38 -17.23
C ALA A 84 3.75 -31.72 -17.12
N THR A 85 4.90 -31.72 -16.45
CA THR A 85 5.69 -32.93 -16.19
C THR A 85 6.07 -32.95 -14.71
N THR A 86 5.91 -34.09 -14.04
CA THR A 86 6.35 -34.25 -12.65
C THR A 86 7.83 -33.86 -12.51
N GLY A 87 8.17 -33.15 -11.44
CA GLY A 87 9.53 -32.69 -11.16
C GLY A 87 9.98 -31.47 -11.98
N ILE A 88 9.16 -30.98 -12.93
CA ILE A 88 9.44 -29.78 -13.73
C ILE A 88 8.43 -28.68 -13.36
N ALA A 89 8.93 -27.46 -13.13
CA ALA A 89 8.07 -26.31 -12.87
C ALA A 89 7.16 -26.03 -14.07
N TYR A 90 5.87 -25.91 -13.80
CA TYR A 90 4.85 -25.58 -14.79
C TYR A 90 4.52 -24.09 -14.72
N ALA A 91 4.43 -23.43 -15.87
CA ALA A 91 3.99 -22.04 -16.00
C ALA A 91 3.32 -21.82 -17.35
N ASN A 92 2.12 -21.24 -17.36
CA ASN A 92 1.38 -20.93 -18.58
C ASN A 92 1.03 -19.44 -18.74
N GLY A 93 1.60 -18.58 -17.88
CA GLY A 93 1.33 -17.14 -17.84
C GLY A 93 0.06 -16.75 -17.08
N LEU A 94 -0.74 -17.73 -16.62
CA LEU A 94 -1.91 -17.52 -15.76
C LEU A 94 -1.70 -18.14 -14.38
N ILE A 95 -1.07 -19.30 -14.33
CA ILE A 95 -0.70 -20.01 -13.10
C ILE A 95 0.69 -20.60 -13.22
N GLU A 96 1.29 -20.83 -12.06
CA GLU A 96 2.54 -21.57 -11.89
C GLU A 96 2.37 -22.59 -10.77
N CYS A 97 3.02 -23.75 -10.88
CA CYS A 97 3.04 -24.78 -9.84
C CYS A 97 4.15 -25.81 -10.08
N LEU A 98 4.44 -26.63 -9.08
CA LEU A 98 5.34 -27.76 -9.19
C LEU A 98 4.67 -29.04 -8.67
N ILE A 99 4.53 -30.05 -9.52
CA ILE A 99 4.11 -31.39 -9.10
C ILE A 99 5.36 -32.17 -8.72
N THR A 100 5.34 -32.77 -7.53
CA THR A 100 6.47 -33.59 -7.02
C THR A 100 5.97 -34.97 -6.61
N GLY A 101 6.89 -35.87 -6.28
CA GLY A 101 6.58 -37.25 -5.92
C GLY A 101 6.83 -38.23 -7.08
N THR A 102 6.54 -39.50 -6.83
CA THR A 102 6.65 -40.57 -7.82
C THR A 102 5.51 -41.57 -7.63
N GLY A 103 5.13 -42.27 -8.70
CA GLY A 103 4.11 -43.33 -8.64
C GLY A 103 2.69 -42.80 -8.78
N TYR A 104 2.50 -41.76 -9.58
CA TYR A 104 1.17 -41.36 -10.03
C TYR A 104 0.62 -42.37 -11.04
N GLU A 105 -0.71 -42.50 -11.11
CA GLU A 105 -1.41 -43.35 -12.06
C GLU A 105 -2.19 -42.50 -13.08
N VAL A 106 -2.41 -43.04 -14.29
CA VAL A 106 -3.25 -42.36 -15.29
C VAL A 106 -4.66 -42.16 -14.72
N GLY A 107 -5.12 -40.91 -14.71
CA GLY A 107 -6.39 -40.50 -14.09
C GLY A 107 -6.26 -39.88 -12.69
N ASP A 108 -5.08 -39.89 -12.08
CA ASP A 108 -4.81 -39.06 -10.89
C ASP A 108 -5.01 -37.58 -11.23
N GLU A 109 -5.63 -36.82 -10.33
CA GLU A 109 -6.09 -35.47 -10.62
C GLU A 109 -5.83 -34.49 -9.48
N PHE A 110 -5.30 -33.30 -9.80
CA PHE A 110 -5.37 -32.13 -8.94
C PHE A 110 -6.39 -31.13 -9.46
N SER A 111 -7.17 -30.52 -8.56
CA SER A 111 -8.12 -29.47 -8.90
C SER A 111 -8.17 -28.37 -7.85
N TRP A 112 -8.19 -27.11 -8.29
CA TRP A 112 -8.36 -25.96 -7.41
C TRP A 112 -8.93 -24.75 -8.15
N ASP A 113 -9.62 -23.92 -7.38
CA ASP A 113 -10.13 -22.64 -7.88
C ASP A 113 -9.07 -21.55 -7.76
N VAL A 114 -8.95 -20.76 -8.82
CA VAL A 114 -8.25 -19.48 -8.84
C VAL A 114 -9.26 -18.35 -9.05
N THR A 115 -8.99 -17.19 -8.45
CA THR A 115 -9.79 -15.99 -8.59
C THR A 115 -8.93 -14.88 -9.15
N GLN A 116 -9.43 -14.16 -10.16
CA GLN A 116 -8.77 -12.99 -10.73
C GLN A 116 -8.44 -11.95 -9.65
N GLY A 117 -7.27 -11.32 -9.76
CA GLY A 117 -6.84 -10.28 -8.83
C GLY A 117 -7.72 -9.03 -8.92
N LEU A 118 -8.05 -8.43 -7.77
CA LEU A 118 -8.99 -7.30 -7.69
C LEU A 118 -8.53 -6.08 -8.50
N MET A 119 -7.23 -5.79 -8.50
CA MET A 119 -6.66 -4.69 -9.29
C MET A 119 -6.72 -4.97 -10.79
N SER A 120 -6.51 -6.21 -11.23
CA SER A 120 -6.67 -6.61 -12.64
C SER A 120 -8.13 -6.56 -13.09
N ALA A 121 -9.05 -7.07 -12.25
CA ALA A 121 -10.50 -7.01 -12.51
C ALA A 121 -11.01 -5.55 -12.63
N ALA A 122 -10.41 -4.62 -11.88
CA ALA A 122 -10.69 -3.19 -11.98
C ALA A 122 -9.99 -2.47 -13.16
N GLY A 123 -9.17 -3.16 -13.95
CA GLY A 123 -8.37 -2.53 -15.01
C GLY A 123 -7.33 -1.53 -14.47
N ALA A 124 -6.91 -1.71 -13.22
CA ALA A 124 -6.13 -0.75 -12.45
C ALA A 124 -4.76 -1.29 -12.00
N ALA A 125 -4.39 -2.51 -12.40
CA ALA A 125 -3.15 -3.18 -11.99
C ALA A 125 -1.90 -2.38 -12.37
N TRP A 126 -0.96 -2.30 -11.42
CA TRP A 126 0.31 -1.63 -11.59
C TRP A 126 1.31 -2.56 -12.27
N THR A 127 2.24 -1.99 -13.03
CA THR A 127 3.35 -2.77 -13.59
C THR A 127 4.50 -2.82 -12.57
N LEU A 128 5.01 -4.03 -12.27
CA LEU A 128 6.30 -4.19 -11.61
C LEU A 128 7.41 -3.95 -12.66
N LEU A 129 8.23 -2.93 -12.45
CA LEU A 129 9.31 -2.56 -13.38
C LEU A 129 10.61 -3.32 -13.08
N SER A 130 10.91 -3.50 -11.80
CA SER A 130 12.11 -4.17 -11.30
C SER A 130 11.90 -4.57 -9.83
N GLU A 131 12.78 -5.44 -9.35
CA GLU A 131 12.89 -5.87 -7.97
C GLU A 131 14.34 -6.25 -7.66
N GLY A 132 14.75 -6.19 -6.39
CA GLY A 132 16.07 -6.67 -5.95
C GLY A 132 17.25 -5.87 -6.51
N LEU A 133 17.09 -4.57 -6.83
CA LEU A 133 18.14 -3.77 -7.45
C LEU A 133 19.15 -3.22 -6.43
N ASP A 134 18.75 -3.06 -5.17
CA ASP A 134 19.58 -2.47 -4.12
C ASP A 134 19.85 -3.47 -3.00
N GLY A 135 21.06 -4.02 -2.97
CA GLY A 135 21.51 -4.95 -1.93
C GLY A 135 21.65 -4.33 -0.53
N GLY A 136 21.37 -3.03 -0.37
CA GLY A 136 21.21 -2.37 0.93
C GLY A 136 19.86 -2.62 1.61
N PHE A 137 18.90 -3.20 0.90
CA PHE A 137 17.57 -3.56 1.40
C PHE A 137 17.37 -5.07 1.41
N ASP A 138 16.48 -5.56 2.26
CA ASP A 138 16.11 -6.97 2.32
C ASP A 138 15.29 -7.40 1.09
N GLN A 139 14.48 -6.46 0.57
CA GLN A 139 13.73 -6.56 -0.68
C GLN A 139 13.31 -5.16 -1.12
N ASP A 140 13.40 -4.84 -2.40
CA ASP A 140 12.92 -3.59 -2.99
C ASP A 140 12.07 -3.83 -4.24
N TYR A 141 11.06 -2.97 -4.43
CA TYR A 141 10.11 -3.02 -5.54
C TYR A 141 9.95 -1.65 -6.19
N TYR A 142 9.88 -1.67 -7.52
CA TYR A 142 9.74 -0.49 -8.37
C TYR A 142 8.48 -0.63 -9.20
N PHE A 143 7.53 0.27 -9.02
CA PHE A 143 6.21 0.19 -9.65
C PHE A 143 5.99 1.34 -10.63
N ARG A 144 5.18 1.05 -11.65
CA ARG A 144 4.49 2.06 -12.47
C ARG A 144 2.99 1.88 -12.34
N ALA A 145 2.32 2.82 -11.69
CA ALA A 145 0.87 2.89 -11.65
C ALA A 145 0.33 3.55 -12.94
N PRO A 146 -0.78 3.04 -13.52
CA PRO A 146 -1.24 3.43 -14.85
C PRO A 146 -2.13 4.69 -14.89
N GLY A 147 -2.42 5.30 -13.74
CA GLY A 147 -3.43 6.36 -13.60
C GLY A 147 -4.86 5.82 -13.69
N LEU A 148 -5.85 6.70 -13.54
CA LEU A 148 -7.28 6.31 -13.63
C LEU A 148 -7.73 5.99 -15.06
N THR A 149 -7.02 6.50 -16.06
CA THR A 149 -7.34 6.31 -17.49
C THR A 149 -6.46 5.27 -18.18
N GLY A 150 -5.50 4.66 -17.45
CA GLY A 150 -4.57 3.69 -18.00
C GLY A 150 -3.41 4.27 -18.81
N SER A 151 -3.30 5.60 -18.90
CA SER A 151 -2.35 6.29 -19.81
C SER A 151 -1.26 7.08 -19.08
N GLU A 152 -1.24 7.03 -17.75
CA GLU A 152 -0.26 7.77 -16.95
C GLU A 152 0.89 6.86 -16.53
N GLU A 153 2.04 7.47 -16.26
CA GLU A 153 3.18 6.76 -15.70
C GLU A 153 3.50 7.37 -14.34
N ILE A 154 3.12 6.69 -13.27
CA ILE A 154 3.33 7.14 -11.90
C ILE A 154 4.32 6.19 -11.24
N TYR A 155 5.52 6.67 -10.95
CA TYR A 155 6.64 5.87 -10.45
C TYR A 155 6.68 5.91 -8.92
N LEU A 156 6.55 4.74 -8.30
CA LEU A 156 6.46 4.56 -6.85
C LEU A 156 7.32 3.36 -6.45
N ASN A 157 8.13 3.51 -5.40
CA ASN A 157 9.06 2.47 -4.95
C ASN A 157 8.86 2.19 -3.47
N VAL A 158 9.00 0.94 -3.06
CA VAL A 158 8.95 0.49 -1.66
C VAL A 158 10.05 -0.52 -1.42
N ALA A 159 10.77 -0.40 -0.31
CA ALA A 159 11.80 -1.34 0.09
C ALA A 159 11.71 -1.69 1.57
N ALA A 160 12.00 -2.94 1.93
CA ALA A 160 12.12 -3.40 3.31
C ALA A 160 13.55 -3.25 3.83
N TYR A 161 13.67 -2.74 5.05
CA TYR A 161 14.93 -2.52 5.76
C TYR A 161 14.79 -2.91 7.23
N GLN A 162 15.59 -3.86 7.69
CA GLN A 162 15.52 -4.38 9.06
C GLN A 162 16.86 -4.39 9.82
N SER A 163 16.76 -4.46 11.14
CA SER A 163 17.82 -4.87 12.07
C SER A 163 17.18 -5.62 13.22
N SER A 164 17.43 -6.93 13.32
CA SER A 164 16.96 -7.71 14.46
C SER A 164 17.67 -7.34 15.77
N ALA A 165 18.88 -6.78 15.68
CA ALA A 165 19.63 -6.34 16.86
C ALA A 165 19.04 -5.07 17.48
N ASP A 166 18.55 -4.15 16.64
CA ASP A 166 17.97 -2.87 17.06
C ASP A 166 16.44 -2.89 17.09
N ASP A 167 15.83 -4.04 16.76
CA ASP A 167 14.39 -4.30 16.77
C ASP A 167 13.58 -3.32 15.90
N TYR A 168 14.00 -3.17 14.64
CA TYR A 168 13.20 -2.49 13.61
C TYR A 168 13.13 -3.32 12.33
N PHE A 169 11.97 -3.26 11.66
CA PHE A 169 11.61 -4.07 10.50
C PHE A 169 10.81 -3.22 9.53
N ASN A 170 11.38 -2.10 9.12
CA ASN A 170 10.63 -0.99 8.53
C ASN A 170 10.59 -1.09 7.02
N TRP A 171 9.70 -0.31 6.41
CA TRP A 171 9.78 -0.03 4.98
C TRP A 171 10.21 1.39 4.74
N GLU A 172 10.96 1.59 3.67
CA GLU A 172 11.20 2.88 3.06
C GLU A 172 10.37 2.99 1.78
N ALA A 173 9.61 4.07 1.67
CA ALA A 173 8.77 4.39 0.53
C ALA A 173 9.25 5.68 -0.15
N ARG A 174 9.25 5.66 -1.48
CA ARG A 174 9.74 6.74 -2.33
C ARG A 174 8.79 6.95 -3.50
N GLY A 175 8.66 8.19 -3.94
CA GLY A 175 8.11 8.53 -5.25
C GLY A 175 9.25 8.90 -6.18
N ALA A 176 9.09 8.68 -7.48
CA ALA A 176 10.07 9.05 -8.49
C ALA A 176 9.38 9.73 -9.68
N ILE A 177 10.17 10.31 -10.59
CA ILE A 177 9.66 10.89 -11.86
C ILE A 177 10.05 10.04 -13.08
N GLY A 178 10.70 8.90 -12.85
CA GLY A 178 11.12 7.94 -13.86
C GLY A 178 11.73 6.70 -13.21
N HIS A 179 12.09 5.73 -14.04
CA HIS A 179 12.76 4.50 -13.62
C HIS A 179 13.99 4.22 -14.47
N GLU A 180 15.07 3.80 -13.84
CA GLU A 180 16.29 3.33 -14.48
C GLU A 180 16.69 1.97 -13.84
N PRO A 181 16.64 0.85 -14.59
CA PRO A 181 16.85 -0.49 -14.04
C PRO A 181 18.30 -0.74 -13.55
N THR A 182 19.25 0.12 -13.92
CA THR A 182 20.63 0.02 -13.41
C THR A 182 20.89 0.85 -12.16
N PHE A 183 19.95 1.70 -11.74
CA PHE A 183 20.12 2.57 -10.58
C PHE A 183 19.52 1.92 -9.33
N ALA A 184 20.23 2.05 -8.21
CA ALA A 184 19.75 1.60 -6.90
C ALA A 184 18.53 2.42 -6.42
N PHE A 185 17.88 1.97 -5.35
CA PHE A 185 16.62 2.49 -4.83
C PHE A 185 16.63 4.01 -4.60
N ASN A 186 17.69 4.48 -3.95
CA ASN A 186 17.90 5.89 -3.64
C ASN A 186 18.43 6.73 -4.82
N GLY A 187 18.81 6.08 -5.93
CA GLY A 187 19.36 6.73 -7.11
C GLY A 187 18.36 6.96 -8.24
N GLN A 188 17.12 6.50 -8.09
CA GLN A 188 16.11 6.61 -9.15
C GLN A 188 15.86 8.06 -9.59
N PRO A 189 15.53 8.32 -10.87
CA PRO A 189 15.33 9.67 -11.39
C PRO A 189 14.33 10.50 -10.57
N GLY A 190 14.80 11.64 -10.04
CA GLY A 190 14.01 12.57 -9.23
C GLY A 190 13.30 11.92 -8.05
N THR A 191 13.94 10.96 -7.39
CA THR A 191 13.37 10.28 -6.21
C THR A 191 13.08 11.27 -5.08
N SER A 192 11.99 11.03 -4.35
CA SER A 192 11.60 11.80 -3.17
C SER A 192 12.59 11.58 -2.03
N PRO A 193 12.60 12.43 -0.99
CA PRO A 193 13.14 12.03 0.32
C PRO A 193 12.43 10.78 0.89
N ASN A 194 13.00 10.16 1.91
CA ASN A 194 12.47 8.91 2.47
C ASN A 194 11.25 9.18 3.34
N ALA A 195 10.21 8.40 3.10
CA ALA A 195 9.10 8.22 4.03
C ALA A 195 9.13 6.76 4.52
N ASN A 196 9.22 6.56 5.82
CA ASN A 196 9.41 5.25 6.42
C ASN A 196 8.16 4.81 7.18
N LEU A 197 7.70 3.59 6.91
CA LEU A 197 6.61 2.93 7.60
C LEU A 197 7.21 2.01 8.68
N LEU A 198 6.82 2.21 9.94
CA LEU A 198 7.42 1.48 11.04
C LEU A 198 6.65 0.18 11.26
N LEU A 199 7.31 -0.98 11.16
CA LEU A 199 6.65 -2.29 11.30
C LEU A 199 7.45 -3.21 12.24
N TRP A 200 7.04 -4.47 12.34
CA TRP A 200 7.69 -5.50 13.15
C TRP A 200 7.79 -6.84 12.40
N ALA A 201 8.43 -7.83 13.03
CA ALA A 201 8.55 -9.18 12.50
C ALA A 201 7.37 -10.11 12.85
N ASP A 202 6.45 -9.67 13.71
CA ASP A 202 5.29 -10.46 14.13
C ASP A 202 4.08 -10.28 13.21
N ALA A 203 2.96 -10.94 13.52
CA ALA A 203 1.72 -10.82 12.77
C ALA A 203 1.24 -9.35 12.67
N ILE A 204 0.90 -8.90 11.46
CA ILE A 204 0.46 -7.52 11.16
C ILE A 204 -0.94 -7.57 10.55
N PRO A 205 -2.00 -7.25 11.31
CA PRO A 205 -3.30 -6.93 10.73
C PRO A 205 -3.20 -5.68 9.86
N TYR A 206 -3.79 -5.71 8.67
CA TYR A 206 -3.73 -4.59 7.73
C TYR A 206 -5.01 -4.39 6.92
N TRP A 207 -5.15 -3.16 6.42
CA TRP A 207 -6.13 -2.76 5.42
C TRP A 207 -5.38 -2.07 4.28
N LEU A 208 -5.52 -2.59 3.07
CA LEU A 208 -4.86 -2.11 1.87
C LEU A 208 -5.93 -1.76 0.83
N VAL A 209 -5.92 -0.51 0.37
CA VAL A 209 -6.83 -0.01 -0.67
C VAL A 209 -6.00 0.58 -1.79
N ALA A 210 -6.28 0.23 -3.04
CA ALA A 210 -5.55 0.77 -4.18
C ALA A 210 -6.45 1.01 -5.39
N ASN A 211 -5.97 1.85 -6.30
CA ASN A 211 -6.54 2.07 -7.63
C ASN A 211 -5.39 2.36 -8.62
N GLY A 212 -5.71 2.75 -9.85
CA GLY A 212 -4.69 2.99 -10.88
C GLY A 212 -3.72 4.13 -10.58
N GLN A 213 -4.00 5.00 -9.60
CA GLN A 213 -3.16 6.18 -9.31
C GLN A 213 -2.60 6.24 -7.88
N ARG A 214 -3.10 5.43 -6.95
CA ARG A 214 -2.66 5.42 -5.55
C ARG A 214 -2.79 4.05 -4.86
N LEU A 215 -2.14 3.94 -3.71
CA LEU A 215 -2.45 2.99 -2.65
C LEU A 215 -2.47 3.68 -1.29
N ILE A 216 -3.26 3.14 -0.37
CA ILE A 216 -3.24 3.44 1.05
C ILE A 216 -3.13 2.11 1.80
N LEU A 217 -2.17 2.02 2.71
CA LEU A 217 -2.01 0.90 3.62
C LEU A 217 -2.11 1.41 5.06
N VAL A 218 -2.92 0.73 5.87
CA VAL A 218 -2.95 0.88 7.33
C VAL A 218 -2.50 -0.44 7.92
N ALA A 219 -1.40 -0.43 8.68
CA ALA A 219 -0.85 -1.58 9.38
C ALA A 219 -0.99 -1.38 10.89
N LYS A 220 -1.61 -2.33 11.57
CA LYS A 220 -1.75 -2.31 13.04
C LYS A 220 -0.57 -3.02 13.67
N ILE A 221 0.21 -2.28 14.46
CA ILE A 221 1.38 -2.78 15.19
C ILE A 221 1.13 -2.58 16.67
N SER A 222 0.90 -3.68 17.39
CA SER A 222 0.44 -3.66 18.78
C SER A 222 -0.85 -2.81 18.92
N THR A 223 -0.78 -1.67 19.60
CA THR A 223 -1.88 -0.71 19.78
C THR A 223 -1.74 0.55 18.91
N THR A 224 -0.82 0.55 17.95
CA THR A 224 -0.53 1.71 17.08
C THR A 224 -0.91 1.42 15.62
N TYR A 225 -1.21 2.46 14.86
CA TYR A 225 -1.65 2.36 13.47
C TYR A 225 -0.72 3.14 12.55
N GLN A 226 0.02 2.39 11.74
CA GLN A 226 1.04 2.90 10.84
C GLN A 226 0.37 3.07 9.47
N LEU A 227 0.51 4.23 8.85
CA LEU A 227 -0.20 4.57 7.62
C LEU A 227 0.78 4.94 6.53
N LEU A 228 0.60 4.35 5.36
CA LEU A 228 1.32 4.64 4.12
C LEU A 228 0.32 5.16 3.07
N TYR A 229 0.67 6.25 2.40
CA TYR A 229 0.01 6.76 1.20
C TYR A 229 1.07 6.89 0.10
N LEU A 230 0.82 6.27 -1.05
CA LEU A 230 1.66 6.42 -2.24
C LEU A 230 0.78 6.66 -3.46
N GLY A 231 1.06 7.73 -4.19
CA GLY A 231 0.41 8.02 -5.46
C GLY A 231 -0.19 9.42 -5.52
N LYS A 232 -1.08 9.66 -6.48
CA LYS A 232 -1.63 11.00 -6.73
C LYS A 232 -2.65 11.42 -5.67
N ILE A 233 -2.64 12.70 -5.30
CA ILE A 233 -3.78 13.38 -4.68
C ILE A 233 -4.79 13.80 -5.77
N LEU A 234 -5.94 14.34 -5.38
CA LEU A 234 -6.89 15.00 -6.28
C LEU A 234 -6.53 16.49 -6.39
N PRO A 235 -5.78 16.93 -7.42
CA PRO A 235 -5.32 18.31 -7.48
C PRO A 235 -6.45 19.28 -7.82
N TYR A 236 -6.39 20.50 -7.28
CA TYR A 236 -7.26 21.60 -7.74
C TYR A 236 -6.77 22.24 -9.06
N GLY A 237 -5.49 22.03 -9.41
CA GLY A 237 -4.96 22.40 -10.72
C GLY A 237 -5.37 21.41 -11.80
N THR A 238 -5.58 21.89 -13.02
CA THR A 238 -5.78 21.01 -14.19
C THR A 238 -4.55 20.13 -14.45
N PRO A 239 -4.67 19.01 -15.18
CA PRO A 239 -3.52 18.17 -15.55
C PRO A 239 -2.38 18.93 -16.24
N ALA A 240 -2.68 20.03 -16.95
CA ALA A 240 -1.65 20.89 -17.55
C ALA A 240 -0.92 21.78 -16.54
N GLN A 241 -1.61 22.21 -15.47
CA GLN A 241 -1.05 23.09 -14.43
C GLN A 241 -0.34 22.29 -13.33
N PHE A 242 -0.83 21.09 -13.01
CA PHE A 242 -0.24 20.20 -12.01
C PHE A 242 -0.18 18.75 -12.53
N PRO A 243 0.77 18.44 -13.43
CA PRO A 243 0.80 17.14 -14.12
C PRO A 243 1.09 15.94 -13.20
N TYR A 244 1.85 16.17 -12.13
CA TYR A 244 2.39 15.11 -11.30
C TYR A 244 2.16 15.34 -9.79
N PRO A 245 0.89 15.34 -9.33
CA PRO A 245 0.52 15.63 -7.94
C PRO A 245 0.74 14.42 -7.03
N VAL A 246 1.93 13.84 -7.04
CA VAL A 246 2.27 12.61 -6.30
C VAL A 246 2.63 12.95 -4.86
N LEU A 247 1.95 12.29 -3.93
CA LEU A 247 2.21 12.30 -2.50
C LEU A 247 2.85 10.98 -2.08
N VAL A 248 3.88 11.09 -1.25
CA VAL A 248 4.54 9.99 -0.57
C VAL A 248 4.46 10.31 0.91
N ALA A 249 3.69 9.55 1.67
CA ALA A 249 3.55 9.77 3.10
C ALA A 249 3.58 8.46 3.88
N ALA A 250 4.42 8.41 4.91
CA ALA A 250 4.50 7.34 5.88
C ALA A 250 4.68 7.95 7.28
N THR A 251 5.29 7.22 8.21
CA THR A 251 5.34 7.61 9.64
C THR A 251 6.46 8.61 9.96
N THR A 252 7.63 8.49 9.33
CA THR A 252 8.81 9.32 9.66
C THR A 252 9.84 9.36 8.52
N ASP A 253 10.81 10.28 8.56
CA ASP A 253 11.94 10.34 7.60
C ASP A 253 13.18 9.56 8.08
N ARG A 254 13.02 8.68 9.07
CA ARG A 254 14.11 7.94 9.73
C ARG A 254 13.92 6.43 9.64
N ALA A 255 14.71 5.79 8.78
CA ALA A 255 14.63 4.35 8.49
C ALA A 255 14.85 3.43 9.69
N SER A 256 15.68 3.82 10.67
CA SER A 256 16.01 3.01 11.86
C SER A 256 15.13 3.31 13.09
N THR A 257 14.01 4.03 12.92
CA THR A 257 13.12 4.32 14.05
C THR A 257 12.32 3.06 14.41
N ARG A 258 12.32 2.69 15.69
CA ARG A 258 11.51 1.57 16.15
C ARG A 258 10.02 1.90 16.14
N TRP A 259 9.16 0.92 15.82
CA TRP A 259 7.69 1.05 15.82
C TRP A 259 7.09 1.59 17.13
N SER A 260 7.79 1.40 18.26
CA SER A 260 7.35 1.87 19.59
C SER A 260 7.70 3.33 19.88
N ALA A 261 8.35 4.04 18.96
CA ALA A 261 8.68 5.45 19.15
C ALA A 261 7.40 6.29 19.23
N ALA A 262 7.31 7.10 20.29
CA ALA A 262 6.14 7.89 20.62
C ALA A 262 6.48 9.39 20.74
N ASP A 263 7.04 9.95 19.67
CA ASP A 263 7.41 11.37 19.60
C ASP A 263 6.66 12.12 18.47
N ALA A 264 6.83 13.43 18.37
CA ALA A 264 6.15 14.22 17.34
C ALA A 264 6.59 13.82 15.90
N ASP A 265 7.82 13.33 15.74
CA ASP A 265 8.39 12.95 14.45
C ASP A 265 7.78 11.64 13.90
N THR A 266 7.09 10.88 14.76
CA THR A 266 6.33 9.66 14.45
C THR A 266 4.84 9.97 14.35
N SER A 267 4.38 10.20 13.12
CA SER A 267 3.01 10.63 12.82
C SER A 267 2.62 10.24 11.38
N SER A 268 1.35 9.93 11.14
CA SER A 268 0.79 9.74 9.81
C SER A 268 0.39 11.06 9.14
N ILE A 269 0.04 10.98 7.86
CA ILE A 269 -0.43 12.11 7.06
C ILE A 269 -1.69 12.80 7.58
N LEU A 270 -2.44 12.15 8.49
CA LEU A 270 -3.65 12.71 9.09
C LEU A 270 -3.33 13.99 9.90
N ASN A 271 -2.16 14.02 10.52
CA ASN A 271 -1.58 15.21 11.14
C ASN A 271 -0.05 15.03 11.16
N PRO A 272 0.63 15.40 10.06
CA PRO A 272 1.96 14.89 9.71
C PRO A 272 3.10 15.39 10.60
N GLY A 273 4.05 14.49 10.79
CA GLY A 273 5.39 14.76 11.29
C GLY A 273 6.36 14.83 10.11
N ARG A 274 7.47 14.08 10.17
CA ARG A 274 8.56 14.23 9.20
C ARG A 274 8.46 13.37 7.93
N GLY A 275 7.51 12.44 7.86
CA GLY A 275 7.46 11.38 6.84
C GLY A 275 6.57 11.66 5.63
N ALA A 276 6.31 12.91 5.25
CA ALA A 276 5.39 13.22 4.15
C ALA A 276 5.96 14.24 3.14
N PHE A 277 5.84 13.93 1.85
CA PHE A 277 6.39 14.72 0.74
C PHE A 277 5.44 14.75 -0.46
N LEU A 278 5.15 15.95 -0.96
CA LEU A 278 4.37 16.18 -2.18
C LEU A 278 5.30 16.67 -3.30
N TYR A 279 5.20 16.09 -4.48
CA TYR A 279 5.84 16.66 -5.67
C TYR A 279 5.00 17.84 -6.16
N THR A 280 5.57 19.03 -6.22
CA THR A 280 4.84 20.28 -6.47
C THR A 280 5.07 20.84 -7.86
N THR A 281 4.25 21.82 -8.25
CA THR A 281 4.28 22.48 -9.56
C THR A 281 5.59 23.24 -9.86
N ASP A 282 6.43 23.48 -8.86
CA ASP A 282 7.78 24.04 -9.01
C ASP A 282 8.85 22.98 -9.34
N GLY A 283 8.44 21.71 -9.53
CA GLY A 283 9.32 20.64 -9.99
C GLY A 283 10.21 20.03 -8.91
N GLY A 284 9.75 20.01 -7.66
CA GLY A 284 10.49 19.43 -6.55
C GLY A 284 9.60 18.78 -5.49
N TRP A 285 10.20 17.91 -4.68
CA TRP A 285 9.55 17.32 -3.52
C TRP A 285 9.55 18.30 -2.34
N LYS A 286 8.37 18.58 -1.79
CA LYS A 286 8.16 19.46 -0.65
C LYS A 286 7.62 18.69 0.53
N ARG A 287 8.26 18.88 1.68
CA ARG A 287 7.85 18.27 2.93
C ARG A 287 6.52 18.86 3.39
N ILE A 288 5.67 17.99 3.92
CA ILE A 288 4.45 18.34 4.62
C ILE A 288 4.63 17.93 6.08
N GLN A 289 4.49 18.88 7.00
CA GLN A 289 4.77 18.65 8.42
C GLN A 289 4.01 19.68 9.24
N ASN A 290 3.09 19.21 10.08
CA ASN A 290 2.37 20.06 11.02
C ASN A 290 3.13 20.18 12.36
N ARG A 291 3.96 19.19 12.71
CA ARG A 291 4.65 19.11 14.01
C ARG A 291 6.12 18.74 13.85
N TYR A 292 6.98 19.28 14.69
CA TYR A 292 8.39 18.87 14.78
C TYR A 292 8.81 18.61 16.23
N ARG A 293 9.88 17.86 16.40
CA ARG A 293 10.44 17.57 17.73
C ARG A 293 10.98 18.83 18.41
N SER A 294 10.19 19.41 19.31
CA SER A 294 10.69 20.10 20.50
C SER A 294 10.30 19.31 21.76
N SER A 295 11.02 19.55 22.86
CA SER A 295 10.69 19.02 24.21
C SER A 295 9.32 19.45 24.73
N SER A 296 8.55 20.23 23.96
CA SER A 296 7.24 20.77 24.30
C SER A 296 6.19 20.58 23.18
N GLY A 297 6.41 19.67 22.22
CA GLY A 297 5.41 19.43 21.16
C GLY A 297 5.23 20.63 20.23
N ALA A 298 6.32 21.22 19.75
CA ALA A 298 6.28 22.37 18.86
C ALA A 298 5.65 22.05 17.50
N TRP A 299 4.86 23.01 17.04
CA TRP A 299 4.25 23.03 15.72
C TRP A 299 5.22 23.58 14.68
N GLU A 300 5.19 22.99 13.49
CA GLU A 300 6.04 23.38 12.36
C GLU A 300 5.39 24.51 11.55
N THR A 301 6.21 25.44 11.07
CA THR A 301 5.74 26.63 10.33
C THR A 301 6.46 26.84 9.02
N ASP A 302 7.57 26.15 8.79
CA ASP A 302 8.45 26.42 7.67
C ASP A 302 8.08 25.60 6.43
N PHE A 303 7.32 24.52 6.59
CA PHE A 303 6.97 23.57 5.52
C PHE A 303 5.49 23.70 5.09
N PHE A 304 5.00 22.71 4.35
CA PHE A 304 3.58 22.61 4.04
C PHE A 304 2.83 22.05 5.25
N ASP A 305 1.54 22.37 5.34
CA ASP A 305 0.65 21.79 6.34
C ASP A 305 -0.49 21.01 5.68
N ILE A 306 -1.23 20.29 6.51
CA ILE A 306 -2.48 19.62 6.14
C ILE A 306 -3.65 20.30 6.85
N PHE A 307 -4.62 20.82 6.09
CA PHE A 307 -5.95 21.07 6.62
C PHE A 307 -6.67 19.72 6.85
N PRO A 308 -7.44 19.56 7.93
CA PRO A 308 -7.78 20.58 8.90
C PRO A 308 -6.88 20.58 10.14
N THR A 309 -5.83 19.76 10.20
CA THR A 309 -5.00 19.57 11.41
C THR A 309 -3.83 20.55 11.57
N HIS A 310 -3.64 21.45 10.60
CA HIS A 310 -2.68 22.56 10.60
C HIS A 310 -2.83 23.52 11.79
N GLN A 311 -1.73 24.18 12.18
CA GLN A 311 -1.63 25.00 13.40
C GLN A 311 -2.34 26.37 13.35
N TYR A 312 -2.52 26.97 12.18
CA TYR A 312 -3.05 28.33 12.09
C TYR A 312 -4.40 28.32 11.39
N GLY A 313 -5.41 28.88 12.05
CA GLY A 313 -6.64 29.26 11.37
C GLY A 313 -6.32 30.11 10.13
N PHE A 314 -7.12 29.94 9.08
CA PHE A 314 -7.00 30.71 7.84
C PHE A 314 -6.84 32.22 8.15
N GLY A 315 -5.69 32.81 7.77
CA GLY A 315 -5.48 34.27 7.82
C GLY A 315 -4.70 34.82 9.02
N SER A 316 -4.15 34.01 9.94
CA SER A 316 -3.30 34.52 11.03
C SER A 316 -1.89 34.88 10.53
N ARG A 317 -1.66 36.16 10.21
CA ARG A 317 -0.37 36.71 9.74
C ARG A 317 0.53 37.25 10.86
N ASP A 318 0.02 37.34 12.09
CA ASP A 318 0.60 38.22 13.13
C ASP A 318 1.36 37.51 14.25
N GLY A 319 1.95 36.33 14.00
CA GLY A 319 2.96 35.72 14.90
C GLY A 319 2.51 35.41 16.34
N ALA A 320 1.27 35.70 16.70
CA ALA A 320 0.66 35.25 17.93
C ALA A 320 0.21 33.81 17.72
N SER A 321 0.76 32.91 18.54
CA SER A 321 0.39 31.51 18.61
C SER A 321 -1.07 31.37 19.05
N HIS A 322 -2.00 31.53 18.12
CA HIS A 322 -3.31 30.93 18.27
C HIS A 322 -3.11 29.45 17.95
N GLU A 323 -2.81 28.66 18.99
CA GLU A 323 -2.73 27.20 18.91
C GLU A 323 -4.08 26.68 18.40
N PHE A 324 -4.25 26.58 17.08
CA PHE A 324 -5.38 25.86 16.52
C PHE A 324 -5.16 24.40 16.89
N GLN A 325 -5.85 23.92 17.92
CA GLN A 325 -5.73 22.56 18.43
C GLN A 325 -6.42 21.53 17.52
N GLY A 326 -6.56 21.84 16.23
CA GLY A 326 -7.38 21.13 15.25
C GLY A 326 -8.89 21.44 15.37
N PRO A 327 -9.72 20.81 14.53
CA PRO A 327 -11.15 21.10 14.48
C PRO A 327 -11.87 20.74 15.78
N GLN A 328 -12.71 21.66 16.25
CA GLN A 328 -13.62 21.45 17.37
C GLN A 328 -14.95 20.88 16.87
N ILE A 329 -14.88 19.74 16.18
CA ILE A 329 -16.05 19.08 15.58
C ILE A 329 -16.42 17.87 16.45
N HIS A 330 -17.70 17.81 16.80
CA HIS A 330 -18.31 16.69 17.49
C HIS A 330 -19.15 15.87 16.50
N PRO A 331 -19.52 14.63 16.83
CA PRO A 331 -20.57 13.92 16.12
C PRO A 331 -21.81 14.82 16.01
N ALA A 332 -22.53 14.69 14.89
CA ALA A 332 -23.80 15.37 14.72
C ALA A 332 -24.81 14.93 15.81
N PRO A 333 -25.86 15.72 16.09
CA PRO A 333 -26.82 15.39 17.15
C PRO A 333 -27.53 14.03 16.99
N ASP A 334 -27.56 13.47 15.77
CA ASP A 334 -28.09 12.14 15.47
C ASP A 334 -27.05 11.01 15.65
N GLY A 335 -25.83 11.34 16.07
CA GLY A 335 -24.71 10.42 16.26
C GLY A 335 -23.86 10.16 15.02
N SER A 336 -24.21 10.76 13.87
CA SER A 336 -23.42 10.61 12.63
C SER A 336 -22.10 11.40 12.69
N TYR A 337 -21.13 11.00 11.87
CA TYR A 337 -19.83 11.64 11.78
C TYR A 337 -19.67 12.43 10.49
N THR A 338 -19.00 13.58 10.57
CA THR A 338 -18.63 14.38 9.39
C THR A 338 -17.18 14.09 9.02
N LEU A 339 -16.96 13.74 7.75
CA LEU A 339 -15.63 13.65 7.17
C LEU A 339 -15.21 15.02 6.63
N LEU A 340 -13.99 15.43 6.95
CA LEU A 340 -13.36 16.60 6.33
C LEU A 340 -12.25 16.14 5.38
N PRO A 341 -12.07 16.80 4.23
CA PRO A 341 -10.97 16.49 3.34
C PRO A 341 -9.62 16.82 4.00
N LEU A 342 -8.60 16.04 3.67
CA LEU A 342 -7.22 16.38 3.99
C LEU A 342 -6.61 17.16 2.83
N VAL A 343 -6.26 18.43 3.05
CA VAL A 343 -5.80 19.34 1.99
C VAL A 343 -4.36 19.79 2.27
N PRO A 344 -3.37 19.37 1.45
CA PRO A 344 -2.03 19.92 1.50
C PRO A 344 -2.05 21.39 1.07
N LEU A 345 -1.47 22.25 1.89
CA LEU A 345 -1.42 23.68 1.64
C LEU A 345 -0.06 24.27 2.03
N CYS A 346 0.39 25.26 1.26
CA CYS A 346 1.59 26.02 1.57
C CYS A 346 1.20 27.44 1.98
N ARG A 347 1.65 27.84 3.18
CA ARG A 347 1.45 29.20 3.73
C ARG A 347 2.77 29.96 3.88
N ASN A 348 3.90 29.31 3.62
CA ASN A 348 5.23 29.90 3.68
C ASN A 348 5.76 30.18 2.25
N ALA A 349 5.65 31.43 1.81
CA ALA A 349 6.10 31.86 0.50
C ALA A 349 7.62 31.73 0.30
N SER A 350 8.40 31.59 1.37
CA SER A 350 9.85 31.34 1.29
C SER A 350 10.18 29.89 1.00
N TYR A 351 9.23 28.95 1.14
CA TYR A 351 9.46 27.52 0.93
C TYR A 351 8.92 27.00 -0.42
N ALA A 352 7.71 27.40 -0.79
CA ALA A 352 7.13 27.17 -2.11
C ALA A 352 6.04 28.20 -2.42
N SER A 353 5.38 28.06 -3.58
CA SER A 353 4.24 28.89 -3.95
C SER A 353 3.10 28.75 -2.94
N LEU A 354 2.60 29.89 -2.44
CA LEU A 354 1.40 29.92 -1.60
C LEU A 354 0.23 29.33 -2.37
N ASN A 355 -0.29 28.19 -1.93
CA ASN A 355 -1.33 27.47 -2.65
C ASN A 355 -2.05 26.43 -1.77
N GLN A 356 -3.21 26.00 -2.24
CA GLN A 356 -3.87 24.76 -1.84
C GLN A 356 -3.72 23.77 -2.99
N TYR A 357 -3.16 22.60 -2.72
CA TYR A 357 -2.71 21.71 -3.79
C TYR A 357 -3.77 20.70 -4.23
N GLY A 358 -4.78 20.46 -3.41
CA GLY A 358 -5.85 19.49 -3.68
C GLY A 358 -6.26 18.72 -2.43
N GLU A 359 -6.94 17.61 -2.62
CA GLU A 359 -7.43 16.73 -1.55
C GLU A 359 -6.75 15.37 -1.64
N LEU A 360 -6.40 14.77 -0.50
CA LEU A 360 -5.98 13.37 -0.50
C LEU A 360 -7.16 12.50 -0.96
N ASP A 361 -6.92 11.65 -1.95
CA ASP A 361 -7.94 10.70 -2.41
C ASP A 361 -8.17 9.67 -1.29
N GLY A 362 -9.41 9.44 -0.88
CA GLY A 362 -9.79 8.36 0.05
C GLY A 362 -9.23 8.42 1.48
N LEU A 363 -8.58 9.52 1.89
CA LEU A 363 -8.26 9.80 3.29
C LEU A 363 -8.92 11.10 3.73
N PHE A 364 -9.56 11.03 4.89
CA PHE A 364 -10.30 12.12 5.48
C PHE A 364 -9.88 12.32 6.92
N TRP A 365 -10.10 13.51 7.45
CA TRP A 365 -10.12 13.75 8.88
C TRP A 365 -11.51 13.42 9.43
N VAL A 366 -11.56 12.85 10.63
CA VAL A 366 -12.79 12.64 11.40
C VAL A 366 -12.53 12.88 12.88
N THR A 367 -13.53 13.31 13.63
CA THR A 367 -13.39 13.49 15.08
C THR A 367 -13.23 12.16 15.80
N GLY A 368 -12.30 12.13 16.76
CA GLY A 368 -12.17 11.05 17.75
C GLY A 368 -13.18 11.12 18.88
N THR A 369 -13.99 12.19 18.98
CA THR A 369 -14.97 12.32 20.05
C THR A 369 -16.08 11.28 19.89
N GLY A 370 -16.22 10.38 20.86
CA GLY A 370 -17.19 9.28 20.79
C GLY A 370 -16.82 8.19 19.78
N ASN A 371 -15.61 8.25 19.22
CA ASN A 371 -15.14 7.39 18.14
C ASN A 371 -13.90 6.60 18.57
N ALA A 372 -13.57 5.54 17.84
CA ALA A 372 -12.38 4.72 18.11
C ALA A 372 -11.79 4.20 16.79
N ALA A 373 -10.50 3.86 16.81
CA ALA A 373 -9.88 3.19 15.67
C ALA A 373 -10.58 1.84 15.40
N GLU A 374 -10.58 1.41 14.14
CA GLU A 374 -11.29 0.23 13.61
C GLU A 374 -12.83 0.36 13.57
N ASN A 375 -13.41 1.46 14.03
CA ASN A 375 -14.82 1.74 13.77
C ASN A 375 -15.06 1.90 12.26
N ILE A 376 -16.19 1.38 11.76
CA ILE A 376 -16.60 1.52 10.36
C ILE A 376 -17.72 2.55 10.27
N LEU A 377 -17.49 3.60 9.49
CA LEU A 377 -18.47 4.64 9.22
C LEU A 377 -19.04 4.44 7.81
N SER A 378 -20.33 4.15 7.72
CA SER A 378 -21.05 4.09 6.44
C SER A 378 -21.62 5.48 6.13
N ILE A 379 -21.01 6.19 5.19
CA ILE A 379 -21.35 7.57 4.81
C ILE A 379 -21.58 7.60 3.30
N GLU A 380 -22.76 8.07 2.89
CA GLU A 380 -23.17 8.16 1.48
C GLU A 380 -23.05 6.84 0.68
N GLY A 381 -23.17 5.70 1.38
CA GLY A 381 -23.08 4.37 0.77
C GLY A 381 -21.66 3.80 0.68
N GLU A 382 -20.65 4.52 1.19
CA GLU A 382 -19.27 4.05 1.27
C GLU A 382 -18.84 3.80 2.72
N ASP A 383 -18.13 2.69 2.92
CA ASP A 383 -17.57 2.33 4.22
C ASP A 383 -16.19 2.97 4.42
N HIS A 384 -15.98 3.56 5.59
CA HIS A 384 -14.72 4.19 5.97
C HIS A 384 -14.18 3.62 7.28
N LEU A 385 -12.94 3.16 7.26
CA LEU A 385 -12.20 2.71 8.43
C LEU A 385 -11.70 3.91 9.22
N VAL A 386 -12.11 4.04 10.47
CA VAL A 386 -11.54 5.04 11.40
C VAL A 386 -10.15 4.58 11.85
N VAL A 387 -9.17 5.46 11.77
CA VAL A 387 -7.78 5.19 12.10
C VAL A 387 -7.25 6.32 12.96
N GLN A 388 -6.61 5.98 14.08
CA GLN A 388 -5.93 6.97 14.91
C GLN A 388 -4.53 7.29 14.35
N ASN A 389 -3.99 8.45 14.69
CA ASN A 389 -2.67 8.88 14.24
C ASN A 389 -1.57 8.21 15.07
N ILE A 390 -1.08 7.08 14.57
CA ILE A 390 -0.06 6.23 15.20
C ILE A 390 -0.51 5.78 16.60
N TYR A 391 -0.05 6.46 17.65
CA TYR A 391 -0.28 6.14 19.06
C TYR A 391 -1.20 7.14 19.76
N ARG A 392 -1.67 8.19 19.07
CA ARG A 392 -2.41 9.30 19.68
C ARG A 392 -3.91 9.07 19.62
N THR A 393 -4.60 9.38 20.72
CA THR A 393 -6.04 9.14 20.89
C THR A 393 -6.83 10.41 21.23
N ASN A 394 -6.23 11.59 21.04
CA ASN A 394 -6.96 12.85 21.20
C ASN A 394 -7.98 13.03 20.06
N TRP A 395 -9.03 13.81 20.27
CA TRP A 395 -10.13 13.94 19.31
C TRP A 395 -9.71 14.48 17.93
N THR A 396 -8.56 15.15 17.82
CA THR A 396 -8.02 15.68 16.56
C THR A 396 -7.06 14.75 15.84
N GLU A 397 -6.75 13.60 16.44
CA GLU A 397 -5.74 12.65 15.97
C GLU A 397 -6.38 11.43 15.31
N TYR A 398 -7.52 11.62 14.65
CA TYR A 398 -8.23 10.56 13.92
C TYR A 398 -8.47 10.96 12.47
N GLY A 399 -8.50 9.95 11.62
CA GLY A 399 -8.87 10.05 10.22
C GLY A 399 -9.73 8.86 9.82
N ALA A 400 -10.23 8.90 8.59
CA ALA A 400 -11.03 7.85 8.02
C ALA A 400 -10.46 7.48 6.64
N MET A 401 -10.25 6.19 6.41
CA MET A 401 -9.82 5.64 5.12
C MET A 401 -11.01 4.98 4.42
N ARG A 402 -11.35 5.45 3.22
CA ARG A 402 -12.40 4.84 2.40
C ARG A 402 -12.01 3.43 1.97
N LEU A 403 -12.90 2.45 2.20
CA LEU A 403 -12.70 1.03 1.90
C LEU A 403 -13.38 0.60 0.61
N THR A 404 -14.60 1.05 0.36
CA THR A 404 -15.40 0.66 -0.82
C THR A 404 -15.44 1.75 -1.89
#